data_AF-B4D0S8-F1
#
_entry.id   AF-B4D0S8-F1
#
_cell.length_a   1.000
_cell.length_b   1.000
_cell.length_c   1.000
_cell.angle_alpha   90.00
_cell.angle_beta   90.00
_cell.angle_gamma   90.00
#
_symmetry.space_group_name_H-M   'P 1'
#
loop_
_entity.id
_entity.type
_entity.pdbx_description
1 polymer ?
#
loop_
_entity_poly.entity_id
_entity_poly.type
_entity_poly.pdbx_seq_one_letter_code
_entity_poly.pdbx_strand_id
1 'polypeptide(L)'
;MTPFVETPHDVRENQIYRDALLAQPPEFFRGYCQGRIPDLFERMVLVERLVQAAAAPQVFLNNLYRVQVRREPTVVHLSIARLDGEPCKNWRHFQQIKNEIVGPEFEAVELFPAESRLVDMDNEYHLWVNVSPTFRYPFGYERRHVMNKPVEYRGRAGDELPGGGPALCVDSTAGALI
;
A
#
# COMPACT_ATOMS: atom_id res chain seq x y z
N MET A 1 -12.44 -12.15 -3.98
CA MET A 1 -12.09 -11.94 -2.55
C MET A 1 -13.26 -11.26 -1.89
N THR A 2 -13.53 -11.52 -0.61
CA THR A 2 -14.54 -10.76 0.14
C THR A 2 -14.03 -9.34 0.44
N PRO A 3 -14.94 -8.38 0.70
CA PRO A 3 -14.54 -7.05 1.17
C PRO A 3 -13.71 -7.11 2.45
N PHE A 4 -12.81 -6.15 2.63
CA PHE A 4 -12.03 -6.01 3.85
C PHE A 4 -12.87 -5.49 5.03
N VAL A 5 -12.56 -6.03 6.22
CA VAL A 5 -13.09 -5.57 7.51
C VAL A 5 -11.90 -5.10 8.34
N GLU A 6 -12.00 -3.89 8.89
CA GLU A 6 -11.02 -3.37 9.83
C GLU A 6 -11.15 -4.08 11.18
N THR A 7 -10.02 -4.53 11.73
CA THR A 7 -9.98 -5.05 13.10
C THR A 7 -10.06 -3.90 14.10
N PRO A 8 -10.90 -4.00 15.15
CA PRO A 8 -10.99 -2.98 16.18
C PRO A 8 -9.62 -2.76 16.85
N HIS A 9 -9.23 -1.49 17.01
CA HIS A 9 -8.02 -1.10 17.73
C HIS A 9 -8.33 0.03 18.71
N ASP A 10 -7.70 0.02 19.89
CA ASP A 10 -7.89 1.06 20.89
C ASP A 10 -7.06 2.30 20.54
N VAL A 11 -7.72 3.33 20.00
CA VAL A 11 -7.08 4.59 19.59
C VAL A 11 -6.68 5.49 20.76
N ARG A 12 -7.15 5.21 21.98
CA ARG A 12 -6.97 6.10 23.14
C ARG A 12 -5.52 6.17 23.59
N GLU A 13 -4.79 5.07 23.49
CA GLU A 13 -3.36 5.03 23.84
C GLU A 13 -2.53 5.94 22.93
N ASN A 14 -2.85 5.98 21.63
CA ASN A 14 -2.18 6.86 20.67
C ASN A 14 -2.46 8.34 20.95
N GLN A 15 -3.67 8.67 21.42
CA GLN A 15 -4.03 10.03 21.81
C GLN A 15 -3.20 10.48 23.02
N ILE A 16 -3.15 9.65 24.07
CA ILE A 16 -2.39 9.94 25.30
C ILE A 16 -0.90 10.11 24.98
N TYR A 17 -0.35 9.23 24.16
CA TYR A 17 1.07 9.29 23.80
C TYR A 17 1.41 10.50 22.94
N ARG A 18 0.53 10.87 21.99
CA ARG A 18 0.65 12.11 21.21
C ARG A 18 0.67 13.34 22.10
N ASP A 19 -0.30 13.46 23.00
CA ASP A 19 -0.43 14.61 23.90
C ASP A 19 0.80 14.72 24.82
N ALA A 20 1.30 13.58 25.32
CA ALA A 20 2.50 13.52 26.14
C ALA A 20 3.77 13.96 25.37
N LEU A 21 3.88 13.63 24.08
CA LEU A 21 4.98 14.06 23.22
C LEU A 21 4.90 15.55 22.86
N LEU A 22 3.71 16.06 22.52
CA LEU A 22 3.51 17.49 22.22
C LEU A 22 3.74 18.38 23.43
N ALA A 23 3.52 17.87 24.65
CA ALA A 23 3.81 18.57 25.89
C ALA A 23 5.31 18.64 26.23
N GLN A 24 6.17 17.88 25.54
CA GLN A 24 7.61 17.92 25.79
C GLN A 24 8.22 19.28 25.38
N PRO A 25 9.22 19.77 26.12
CA PRO A 25 9.94 20.99 25.75
C PRO A 25 10.67 20.80 24.40
N PRO A 26 10.85 21.86 23.59
CA PRO A 26 11.50 21.75 22.27
C PRO A 26 12.87 21.05 22.29
N GLU A 27 13.62 21.19 23.38
CA GLU A 27 14.92 20.58 23.61
C GLU A 27 14.89 19.06 23.60
N PHE A 28 13.78 18.43 24.01
CA PHE A 28 13.57 16.98 23.96
C PHE A 28 13.83 16.43 22.55
N PHE A 29 13.43 17.20 21.52
CA PHE A 29 13.49 16.75 20.14
C PHE A 29 14.90 16.83 19.50
N ARG A 30 15.91 17.39 20.19
CA ARG A 30 17.29 17.48 19.64
C ARG A 30 17.87 16.13 19.26
N GLY A 31 17.59 15.09 20.05
CA GLY A 31 18.09 13.73 19.80
C GLY A 31 17.62 13.14 18.47
N TYR A 32 16.49 13.61 17.95
CA TYR A 32 15.88 13.13 16.71
C TYR A 32 16.28 13.96 15.48
N CYS A 33 16.83 15.15 15.70
CA CYS A 33 17.16 16.12 14.66
C CYS A 33 18.65 16.46 14.62
N GLN A 34 19.51 15.45 14.81
CA GLN A 34 20.98 15.58 14.74
C GLN A 34 21.54 16.72 15.62
N GLY A 35 20.94 16.94 16.79
CA GLY A 35 21.35 17.98 17.75
C GLY A 35 20.68 19.35 17.55
N ARG A 36 19.90 19.55 16.49
CA ARG A 36 19.14 20.79 16.24
C ARG A 36 17.77 20.75 16.94
N ILE A 37 17.27 21.91 17.38
CA ILE A 37 15.87 22.04 17.81
C ILE A 37 14.97 22.20 16.57
N PRO A 38 14.04 21.28 16.31
CA PRO A 38 13.08 21.42 15.22
C PRO A 38 12.06 22.53 15.47
N ASP A 39 11.57 23.14 14.38
CA ASP A 39 10.47 24.12 14.46
C ASP A 39 9.13 23.45 14.83
N LEU A 40 8.04 24.22 14.92
CA LEU A 40 6.73 23.66 15.27
C LEU A 40 6.23 22.62 14.26
N PHE A 41 6.40 22.86 12.97
CA PHE A 41 5.93 21.96 11.93
C PHE A 41 6.76 20.67 11.90
N GLU A 42 8.08 20.80 11.97
CA GLU A 42 9.00 19.67 12.08
C GLU A 42 8.72 18.83 13.33
N ARG A 43 8.44 19.47 14.47
CA ARG A 43 8.03 18.77 15.70
C ARG A 43 6.73 18.01 15.51
N MET A 44 5.71 18.63 14.91
CA MET A 44 4.43 17.95 14.66
C MET A 44 4.62 16.71 13.77
N VAL A 45 5.38 16.83 12.68
CA VAL A 45 5.70 15.70 11.80
C VAL A 45 6.46 14.60 12.55
N LEU A 46 7.43 14.98 13.38
CA LEU A 46 8.20 14.04 14.18
C LEU A 46 7.34 13.32 15.23
N VAL A 47 6.47 14.05 15.94
CA VAL A 47 5.55 13.45 16.92
C VAL A 47 4.63 12.44 16.25
N GLU A 48 4.02 12.79 15.11
CA GLU A 48 3.17 11.84 14.38
C GLU A 48 3.96 10.59 13.98
N ARG A 49 5.19 10.77 13.49
CA ARG A 49 6.06 9.63 13.14
C ARG A 49 6.39 8.74 14.34
N LEU A 50 6.66 9.33 15.51
CA LEU A 50 6.95 8.59 16.74
C LEU A 50 5.72 7.85 17.28
N VAL A 51 4.56 8.49 17.25
CA VAL A 51 3.29 7.85 17.64
C VAL A 51 3.01 6.66 16.72
N GLN A 52 3.18 6.83 15.40
CA GLN A 52 2.96 5.74 14.43
C GLN A 52 3.98 4.60 14.53
N ALA A 53 5.22 4.91 14.88
CA ALA A 53 6.24 3.89 15.10
C ALA A 53 5.93 3.04 16.35
N ALA A 54 5.37 3.66 17.39
CA ALA A 54 4.96 2.97 18.62
C ALA A 54 3.59 2.30 18.50
N ALA A 55 2.70 2.83 17.66
CA ALA A 55 1.35 2.31 17.48
C ALA A 55 1.35 0.95 16.77
N ALA A 56 0.45 0.07 17.21
CA ALA A 56 0.08 -1.09 16.41
C ALA A 56 -0.49 -0.62 15.06
N PRO A 57 -0.07 -1.22 13.93
CA PRO A 57 -0.62 -0.86 12.63
C PRO A 57 -2.12 -1.20 12.58
N GLN A 58 -2.89 -0.43 11.80
CA GLN A 58 -4.27 -0.80 11.51
C GLN A 58 -4.26 -2.10 10.70
N VAL A 59 -5.09 -3.07 11.08
CA VAL A 59 -5.14 -4.36 10.38
C VAL A 59 -6.49 -4.56 9.74
N PHE A 60 -6.48 -4.84 8.44
CA PHE A 60 -7.65 -5.18 7.65
C PHE A 60 -7.58 -6.66 7.27
N LEU A 61 -8.71 -7.36 7.36
CA LEU A 61 -8.82 -8.77 7.03
C LEU A 61 -9.92 -8.99 6.00
N ASN A 62 -9.72 -9.95 5.10
CA ASN A 62 -10.80 -10.56 4.36
C ASN A 62 -10.66 -12.09 4.41
N ASN A 63 -11.34 -12.81 3.53
CA ASN A 63 -11.28 -14.27 3.51
C ASN A 63 -9.95 -14.86 3.02
N LEU A 64 -9.00 -14.05 2.55
CA LEU A 64 -7.77 -14.50 1.90
C LEU A 64 -6.50 -13.75 2.35
N TYR A 65 -6.61 -12.47 2.70
CA TYR A 65 -5.50 -11.58 3.00
C TYR A 65 -5.66 -10.92 4.37
N ARG A 66 -4.50 -10.67 4.98
CA ARG A 66 -4.30 -9.70 6.03
C ARG A 66 -3.50 -8.54 5.48
N VAL A 67 -3.95 -7.32 5.75
CA VAL A 67 -3.26 -6.10 5.34
C VAL A 67 -3.01 -5.23 6.56
N GLN A 68 -1.74 -4.98 6.87
CA GLN A 68 -1.34 -3.99 7.85
C GLN A 68 -1.15 -2.64 7.17
N VAL A 69 -1.67 -1.58 7.78
CA VAL A 69 -1.66 -0.23 7.22
C VAL A 69 -0.90 0.69 8.16
N ARG A 70 0.15 1.33 7.64
CA ARG A 70 0.89 2.41 8.30
C ARG A 70 0.73 3.68 7.47
N ARG A 71 0.20 4.74 8.07
CA ARG A 71 -0.13 5.99 7.37
C ARG A 71 0.91 7.06 7.68
N GLU A 72 2.00 7.11 6.93
CA GLU A 72 3.00 8.18 7.08
C GLU A 72 2.51 9.49 6.42
N PRO A 73 3.07 10.66 6.78
CA PRO A 73 2.62 11.95 6.26
C PRO A 73 2.62 12.07 4.72
N THR A 74 3.50 11.35 4.03
CA THR A 74 3.67 11.43 2.58
C THR A 74 3.34 10.14 1.84
N VAL A 75 3.18 9.03 2.55
CA VAL A 75 2.93 7.71 1.96
C VAL A 75 2.08 6.84 2.89
N VAL A 76 1.14 6.09 2.34
CA VAL A 76 0.49 5.00 3.06
C VAL A 76 1.18 3.70 2.68
N HIS A 77 1.76 3.02 3.66
CA HIS A 77 2.37 1.72 3.49
C HIS A 77 1.35 0.62 3.79
N LEU A 78 1.14 -0.26 2.81
CA LEU A 78 0.33 -1.47 2.94
C LEU A 78 1.26 -2.68 2.97
N SER A 79 1.22 -3.44 4.06
CA SER A 79 1.90 -4.72 4.21
C SER A 79 0.90 -5.84 4.03
N ILE A 80 1.06 -6.65 2.98
CA ILE A 80 0.06 -7.59 2.49
C ILE A 80 0.59 -9.01 2.62
N ALA A 81 -0.11 -9.84 3.37
CA ALA A 81 0.19 -11.26 3.50
C ALA A 81 -1.07 -12.09 3.27
N ARG A 82 -0.93 -13.26 2.63
CA ARG A 82 -2.03 -14.23 2.58
C ARG A 82 -2.21 -14.89 3.94
N LEU A 83 -3.45 -15.23 4.27
CA LEU A 83 -3.76 -15.88 5.54
C LEU A 83 -3.21 -17.32 5.64
N ASP A 84 -2.96 -17.96 4.50
CA ASP A 84 -2.38 -19.31 4.42
C ASP A 84 -0.85 -19.32 4.31
N GLY A 85 -0.20 -18.14 4.29
CA GLY A 85 1.26 -18.03 4.18
C GLY A 85 1.84 -18.32 2.78
N GLU A 86 1.01 -18.66 1.80
CA GLU A 86 1.46 -18.87 0.42
C GLU A 86 1.80 -17.53 -0.27
N PRO A 87 2.62 -17.53 -1.33
CA PRO A 87 2.91 -16.33 -2.10
C PRO A 87 1.68 -15.83 -2.88
N CYS A 88 1.59 -14.52 -3.09
CA CYS A 88 0.59 -13.91 -3.94
C CYS A 88 1.13 -13.76 -5.37
N LYS A 89 0.39 -14.27 -6.37
CA LYS A 89 0.80 -14.21 -7.79
C LYS A 89 -0.12 -13.36 -8.67
N ASN A 90 -1.15 -12.72 -8.10
CA ASN A 90 -2.16 -11.99 -8.87
C ASN A 90 -2.16 -10.49 -8.53
N TRP A 91 -1.59 -9.67 -9.41
CA TRP A 91 -1.54 -8.21 -9.25
C TRP A 91 -2.93 -7.57 -9.08
N ARG A 92 -4.00 -8.19 -9.63
CA ARG A 92 -5.37 -7.67 -9.49
C ARG A 92 -5.84 -7.69 -8.04
N HIS A 93 -5.34 -8.63 -7.23
CA HIS A 93 -5.63 -8.63 -5.80
C HIS A 93 -5.03 -7.39 -5.14
N PHE A 94 -3.79 -7.04 -5.48
CA PHE A 94 -3.14 -5.83 -4.96
C PHE A 94 -3.85 -4.55 -5.40
N GLN A 95 -4.33 -4.48 -6.66
CA GLN A 95 -5.16 -3.38 -7.13
C GLN A 95 -6.48 -3.27 -6.32
N GLN A 96 -7.18 -4.40 -6.11
CA GLN A 96 -8.42 -4.43 -5.34
C GLN A 96 -8.18 -4.03 -3.87
N ILE A 97 -7.12 -4.56 -3.24
CA ILE A 97 -6.72 -4.23 -1.87
C ILE A 97 -6.50 -2.72 -1.72
N LYS A 98 -5.69 -2.12 -2.61
CA LYS A 98 -5.42 -0.69 -2.60
C LYS A 98 -6.71 0.12 -2.79
N ASN A 99 -7.57 -0.32 -3.72
CA ASN A 99 -8.84 0.35 -3.99
C ASN A 99 -9.79 0.33 -2.79
N GLU A 100 -9.90 -0.79 -2.10
CA GLU A 100 -10.80 -0.95 -0.94
C GLU A 100 -10.28 -0.23 0.30
N ILE A 101 -8.97 -0.24 0.55
CA ILE A 101 -8.39 0.28 1.80
C ILE A 101 -8.05 1.78 1.70
N VAL A 102 -7.55 2.23 0.53
CA VAL A 102 -7.10 3.62 0.35
C VAL A 102 -8.03 4.38 -0.59
N GLY A 103 -8.38 3.77 -1.72
CA GLY A 103 -9.31 4.34 -2.69
C GLY A 103 -8.89 4.08 -4.14
N PRO A 104 -9.84 4.10 -5.09
CA PRO A 104 -9.59 3.74 -6.48
C PRO A 104 -8.63 4.69 -7.21
N GLU A 105 -8.67 5.98 -6.89
CA GLU A 105 -7.91 7.03 -7.59
C GLU A 105 -6.47 7.22 -7.08
N PHE A 106 -6.09 6.52 -6.03
CA PHE A 106 -4.74 6.57 -5.50
C PHE A 106 -3.79 5.67 -6.31
N GLU A 107 -2.56 6.15 -6.51
CA GLU A 107 -1.49 5.36 -7.13
C GLU A 107 -0.57 4.76 -6.07
N ALA A 108 -0.13 3.54 -6.36
CA ALA A 108 0.74 2.77 -5.50
C ALA A 108 1.85 2.13 -6.30
N VAL A 109 3.01 1.95 -5.65
CA VAL A 109 4.15 1.22 -6.22
C VAL A 109 4.51 0.05 -5.32
N GLU A 110 4.92 -1.04 -5.95
CA GLU A 110 5.64 -2.12 -5.29
C GLU A 110 7.14 -1.88 -5.53
N LEU A 111 7.90 -1.73 -4.44
CA LEU A 111 9.34 -1.51 -4.50
C LEU A 111 10.07 -2.84 -4.44
N PHE A 112 10.86 -3.11 -5.46
CA PHE A 112 11.92 -4.11 -5.40
C PHE A 112 13.19 -3.42 -4.87
N PRO A 113 13.60 -3.69 -3.61
CA PRO A 113 14.65 -2.92 -2.97
C PRO A 113 16.02 -3.19 -3.60
N ALA A 114 16.95 -2.26 -3.42
CA ALA A 114 18.36 -2.56 -3.62
C ALA A 114 18.78 -3.70 -2.69
N GLU A 115 19.70 -4.56 -3.13
CA GLU A 115 20.12 -5.76 -2.40
C GLU A 115 20.55 -5.47 -0.95
N SER A 116 21.25 -4.36 -0.71
CA SER A 116 21.69 -3.94 0.63
C SER A 116 20.54 -3.56 1.59
N ARG A 117 19.31 -3.48 1.08
CA ARG A 117 18.08 -3.15 1.80
C ARG A 117 17.05 -4.28 1.72
N LEU A 118 17.40 -5.42 1.14
CA LEU A 118 16.51 -6.55 0.99
C LEU A 118 16.11 -7.09 2.37
N VAL A 119 14.81 -7.29 2.56
CA VAL A 119 14.24 -7.99 3.71
C VAL A 119 13.35 -9.08 3.13
N ASP A 120 13.76 -10.33 3.29
CA ASP A 120 13.07 -11.52 2.79
C ASP A 120 12.89 -12.51 3.94
N MET A 121 11.83 -12.31 4.72
CA MET A 121 11.55 -13.07 5.94
C MET A 121 10.23 -13.84 5.88
N ASP A 122 9.33 -13.47 4.97
CA ASP A 122 7.99 -14.05 4.82
C ASP A 122 7.45 -13.75 3.41
N ASN A 123 6.38 -14.43 2.98
CA ASN A 123 5.63 -14.13 1.75
C ASN A 123 4.79 -12.86 1.90
N GLU A 124 5.45 -11.76 2.24
CA GLU A 124 4.87 -10.45 2.45
C GLU A 124 5.20 -9.49 1.31
N TYR A 125 4.19 -8.75 0.87
CA TYR A 125 4.27 -7.83 -0.25
C TYR A 125 3.93 -6.43 0.23
N HIS A 126 4.64 -5.44 -0.30
CA HIS A 126 4.53 -4.07 0.19
C HIS A 126 4.12 -3.12 -0.92
N LEU A 127 3.05 -2.38 -0.68
CA LEU A 127 2.65 -1.25 -1.53
C LEU A 127 2.92 0.07 -0.79
N TRP A 128 3.51 1.00 -1.52
CA TRP A 128 3.67 2.39 -1.10
C TRP A 128 2.71 3.24 -1.90
N VAL A 129 1.65 3.70 -1.25
CA VAL A 129 0.57 4.47 -1.86
C VAL A 129 0.79 5.95 -1.60
N ASN A 130 0.76 6.78 -2.64
CA ASN A 130 0.84 8.23 -2.43
C ASN A 130 -0.38 8.71 -1.61
N VAL A 131 -0.19 9.71 -0.75
CA VAL A 131 -1.29 10.27 0.08
C VAL A 131 -2.26 11.16 -0.70
N SER A 132 -1.95 11.52 -1.94
CA SER A 132 -2.80 12.35 -2.79
C SER A 132 -3.51 11.53 -3.88
N PRO A 133 -4.85 11.61 -4.00
CA PRO A 133 -5.59 10.94 -5.07
C PRO A 133 -5.37 11.58 -6.45
N THR A 134 -4.80 12.79 -6.50
CA THR A 134 -4.52 13.50 -7.76
C THR A 134 -3.07 13.35 -8.20
N PHE A 135 -2.20 12.78 -7.36
CA PHE A 135 -0.82 12.51 -7.73
C PHE A 135 -0.74 11.41 -8.78
N ARG A 136 0.14 11.59 -9.75
CA ARG A 136 0.49 10.58 -10.76
C ARG A 136 2.00 10.41 -10.78
N TYR A 137 2.48 9.18 -10.66
CA TYR A 137 3.90 8.87 -10.83
C TYR A 137 4.34 9.26 -12.24
N PRO A 138 5.61 9.66 -12.44
CA PRO A 138 6.13 10.07 -13.74
C PRO A 138 6.39 8.87 -14.69
N PHE A 139 5.68 7.76 -14.49
CA PHE A 139 5.77 6.52 -15.26
C PHE A 139 4.43 5.77 -15.19
N GLY A 140 4.28 4.78 -16.08
CA GLY A 140 3.03 4.03 -16.25
C GLY A 140 2.23 4.54 -17.45
N TYR A 141 0.95 4.19 -17.50
CA TYR A 141 0.07 4.57 -18.60
C TYR A 141 -0.80 5.76 -18.18
N GLU A 142 -0.88 6.78 -19.04
CA GLU A 142 -1.67 8.00 -18.76
C GLU A 142 -3.19 7.78 -18.80
N ARG A 143 -3.65 6.69 -19.42
CA ARG A 143 -5.07 6.41 -19.64
C ARG A 143 -5.37 4.96 -19.34
N ARG A 144 -6.61 4.70 -18.92
CA ARG A 144 -7.13 3.34 -18.75
C ARG A 144 -7.29 2.68 -20.13
N HIS A 145 -6.49 1.65 -20.37
CA HIS A 145 -6.59 0.79 -21.57
C HIS A 145 -7.01 -0.61 -21.17
N VAL A 146 -8.31 -0.92 -21.26
CA VAL A 146 -8.86 -2.23 -20.92
C VAL A 146 -9.64 -2.77 -22.11
N MET A 147 -9.36 -4.03 -22.47
CA MET A 147 -10.06 -4.73 -23.54
C MET A 147 -11.24 -5.50 -22.96
N ASN A 148 -12.41 -5.39 -23.62
CA ASN A 148 -13.60 -6.17 -23.24
C ASN A 148 -13.52 -7.65 -23.65
N LYS A 149 -12.52 -8.02 -24.45
CA LYS A 149 -12.26 -9.39 -24.87
C LYS A 149 -10.81 -9.74 -24.53
N PRO A 150 -10.54 -10.97 -24.08
CA PRO A 150 -9.18 -11.42 -23.84
C PRO A 150 -8.37 -11.35 -25.13
N VAL A 151 -7.10 -10.98 -25.02
CA VAL A 151 -6.17 -11.03 -26.15
C VAL A 151 -5.81 -12.50 -26.37
N GLU A 152 -6.15 -13.03 -27.55
CA GLU A 152 -5.65 -14.30 -28.02
C GLU A 152 -4.20 -14.11 -28.49
N TYR A 153 -3.26 -14.66 -27.74
CA TYR A 153 -1.86 -14.62 -28.15
C TYR A 153 -1.64 -15.64 -29.27
N ARG A 154 -1.49 -15.21 -30.52
CA ARG A 154 -1.32 -16.14 -31.65
C ARG A 154 0.11 -16.61 -31.88
N GLY A 155 1.06 -16.25 -31.02
CA GLY A 155 2.49 -16.47 -31.27
C GLY A 155 3.17 -15.21 -31.80
N ARG A 156 4.48 -15.28 -32.00
CA ARG A 156 5.23 -14.25 -32.72
C ARG A 156 5.00 -14.46 -34.22
N ALA A 157 4.94 -13.39 -35.02
CA ALA A 157 4.78 -13.53 -36.47
C ALA A 157 5.83 -14.50 -37.05
N GLY A 158 5.39 -15.61 -37.66
CA GLY A 158 6.24 -16.70 -38.15
C GLY A 158 6.23 -17.98 -37.30
N ASP A 159 5.83 -17.91 -36.03
CA ASP A 159 5.71 -19.03 -35.09
C ASP A 159 4.27 -19.10 -34.54
N GLU A 160 3.29 -19.06 -35.45
CA GLU A 160 1.89 -19.08 -35.04
C GLU A 160 1.52 -20.43 -34.41
N LEU A 161 1.07 -20.40 -33.16
CA LEU A 161 0.61 -21.62 -32.48
C LEU A 161 -0.71 -22.08 -33.11
N PRO A 162 -0.81 -23.33 -33.60
CA PRO A 162 -2.08 -23.84 -34.12
C PRO A 162 -3.12 -23.85 -33.00
N GLY A 163 -4.20 -23.09 -33.19
CA GLY A 163 -5.32 -23.01 -32.24
C GLY A 163 -5.34 -21.78 -31.31
N GLY A 164 -4.35 -20.88 -31.42
CA GLY A 164 -4.28 -19.69 -30.55
C GLY A 164 -3.74 -20.03 -29.15
N GLY A 165 -2.86 -19.17 -28.63
CA GLY A 165 -2.33 -19.27 -27.28
C GLY A 165 -3.36 -18.91 -26.21
N PRO A 166 -3.01 -19.11 -24.93
CA PRO A 166 -3.94 -18.88 -23.83
C PRO A 166 -4.45 -17.44 -23.83
N ALA A 167 -5.76 -17.30 -23.63
CA ALA A 167 -6.44 -16.02 -23.45
C ALA A 167 -5.81 -15.25 -22.28
N LEU A 168 -5.28 -14.06 -22.53
CA LEU A 168 -4.85 -13.17 -21.45
C LEU A 168 -6.09 -12.69 -20.66
N CYS A 169 -6.08 -12.92 -19.34
CA CYS A 169 -7.26 -12.82 -18.46
C CYS A 169 -8.03 -11.50 -18.58
N VAL A 170 -9.38 -11.60 -18.56
CA VAL A 170 -10.34 -10.49 -18.61
C VAL A 170 -10.54 -9.88 -17.21
N ASP A 171 -10.73 -8.57 -17.13
CA ASP A 171 -11.16 -7.91 -15.88
C ASP A 171 -12.63 -8.19 -15.61
N SER A 172 -12.94 -8.88 -14.51
CA SER A 172 -14.30 -9.01 -13.97
C SER A 172 -14.67 -7.77 -13.15
N THR A 173 -14.68 -6.60 -13.77
CA THR A 173 -15.34 -5.41 -13.17
C THR A 173 -16.28 -4.81 -14.20
N ALA A 174 -17.30 -5.58 -14.57
CA ALA A 174 -18.57 -5.02 -15.01
C ALA A 174 -19.44 -4.88 -13.75
N GLY A 175 -19.51 -3.68 -13.17
CA GLY A 175 -20.42 -3.41 -12.06
C GLY A 175 -19.97 -2.30 -11.13
N ALA A 176 -20.28 -1.05 -11.51
CA ALA A 176 -20.79 0.01 -10.63
C ALA A 176 -20.81 1.33 -11.41
N LEU A 177 -21.83 1.49 -12.25
CA LEU A 177 -22.34 2.79 -12.67
C LEU A 177 -23.77 2.85 -12.13
N ILE A 178 -23.96 3.52 -11.00
CA ILE A 178 -25.13 4.34 -10.68
C ILE A 178 -24.61 5.50 -9.83
#